data_AF-A0A7T4A0M8-F1
#
_entry.id   AF-A0A7T4A0M8-F1
#
_cell.length_a   1.000
_cell.length_b   1.000
_cell.length_c   1.000
_cell.angle_alpha   90.00
_cell.angle_beta   90.00
_cell.angle_gamma   90.00
#
_symmetry.space_group_name_H-M   'P 1'
#
loop_
_entity.id
_entity.type
_entity.pdbx_description
1 polymer ?
#
loop_
_entity_poly.entity_id
_entity_poly.type
_entity_poly.pdbx_seq_one_letter_code
_entity_poly.pdbx_strand_id
1 'polypeptide(L)'
;MGSEKLSFTGLSGISIVTVPTADGGSIRALKITAESITIDGFSLTVRPPDEPGLVTKADQMTLKGHVSVYLGSITATTANGDSVTIGTDTPPPLDDVEPGLLRVTMGLVGSMADSISYSNTDQKIVYP
;
A
#
# COMPACT_ATOMS: atom_id res chain seq x y z
N MET A 1 2.12 -2.26 -5.26
CA MET A 1 3.10 -1.58 -4.38
C MET A 1 3.64 -2.61 -3.39
N GLY A 2 4.95 -2.67 -3.17
CA GLY A 2 5.56 -3.52 -2.14
C GLY A 2 6.06 -2.69 -0.95
N SER A 3 6.14 -3.33 0.21
CA SER A 3 6.66 -2.79 1.46
C SER A 3 7.13 -3.95 2.35
N GLU A 4 8.08 -3.67 3.23
CA GLU A 4 8.54 -4.62 4.25
C GLU A 4 7.79 -4.40 5.57
N LYS A 5 7.49 -3.14 5.89
CA LYS A 5 6.75 -2.77 7.10
C LYS A 5 5.80 -1.63 6.83
N LEU A 6 4.66 -1.66 7.52
CA LEU A 6 3.65 -0.61 7.52
C LEU A 6 3.38 -0.19 8.96
N SER A 7 3.42 1.10 9.26
CA SER A 7 3.19 1.64 10.60
C SER A 7 2.34 2.90 10.56
N PHE A 8 1.48 3.06 11.55
CA PHE A 8 0.51 4.15 11.64
C PHE A 8 0.68 4.89 12.97
N THR A 9 0.50 6.21 12.95
CA THR A 9 0.40 7.03 14.17
C THR A 9 -0.82 7.93 14.05
N GLY A 10 -1.58 8.04 15.14
CA GLY A 10 -2.85 8.78 15.15
C GLY A 10 -3.92 8.14 14.25
N LEU A 11 -4.03 6.82 14.23
CA LEU A 11 -5.06 6.10 13.46
C LEU A 11 -6.45 6.61 13.87
N SER A 12 -7.17 7.19 12.92
CA SER A 12 -8.48 7.82 13.15
C SER A 12 -9.63 7.07 12.49
N GLY A 13 -9.36 6.13 11.59
CA GLY A 13 -10.42 5.38 10.92
C GLY A 13 -9.93 4.33 9.95
N ILE A 14 -10.67 3.21 9.89
CA ILE A 14 -10.54 2.13 8.91
C ILE A 14 -11.95 1.82 8.39
N SER A 15 -12.14 1.85 7.08
CA SER A 15 -13.46 1.63 6.47
C SER A 15 -13.33 1.06 5.06
N ILE A 16 -14.37 0.38 4.57
CA ILE A 16 -14.47 0.02 3.15
C ILE A 16 -15.27 1.12 2.45
N VAL A 17 -14.71 1.69 1.39
CA VAL A 17 -15.30 2.77 0.61
C VAL A 17 -15.35 2.41 -0.87
N THR A 18 -16.17 3.12 -1.63
CA THR A 18 -16.21 3.07 -3.09
C THR A 18 -15.50 4.31 -3.64
N VAL A 19 -14.45 4.11 -4.43
CA VAL A 19 -13.64 5.18 -5.04
C VAL A 19 -14.01 5.29 -6.51
N PRO A 20 -14.41 6.47 -7.02
CA PRO A 20 -14.65 6.67 -8.44
C PRO A 20 -13.34 6.60 -9.24
N THR A 21 -13.39 5.98 -10.41
CA THR A 21 -12.26 5.86 -11.33
C THR A 21 -12.38 6.85 -12.49
N ALA A 22 -11.25 7.18 -13.13
CA ALA A 22 -11.20 8.20 -14.18
C ALA A 22 -12.01 7.84 -15.45
N ASP A 23 -12.29 6.55 -15.65
CA ASP A 23 -13.13 6.01 -16.72
C ASP A 23 -14.64 6.09 -16.43
N GLY A 24 -15.04 6.70 -15.30
CA GLY A 24 -16.44 6.81 -14.87
C GLY A 24 -16.95 5.59 -14.09
N GLY A 25 -16.10 4.60 -13.85
CA GLY A 25 -16.40 3.46 -13.00
C GLY A 25 -16.22 3.75 -11.51
N SER A 26 -16.23 2.67 -10.71
CA SER A 26 -15.84 2.74 -9.31
C SER A 26 -15.24 1.43 -8.82
N ILE A 27 -14.37 1.51 -7.81
CA ILE A 27 -13.72 0.36 -7.19
C ILE A 27 -13.89 0.39 -5.68
N ARG A 28 -14.05 -0.79 -5.05
CA ARG A 28 -14.05 -0.89 -3.59
C ARG A 28 -12.61 -0.85 -3.08
N ALA A 29 -12.38 -0.11 -2.00
CA ALA A 29 -11.07 0.01 -1.36
C ALA A 29 -11.22 0.07 0.16
N LEU A 30 -10.22 -0.46 0.85
CA LEU A 30 -9.97 -0.21 2.27
C LEU A 30 -9.37 1.19 2.42
N LYS A 31 -10.12 2.12 3.01
CA LYS A 31 -9.65 3.44 3.39
C LYS A 31 -9.10 3.41 4.81
N ILE A 32 -7.85 3.83 4.97
CA ILE A 32 -7.19 4.04 6.25
C ILE A 32 -6.91 5.54 6.40
N THR A 33 -7.27 6.10 7.55
CA THR A 33 -7.01 7.50 7.90
C THR A 33 -6.17 7.59 9.17
N ALA A 34 -5.15 8.44 9.16
CA ALA A 34 -4.22 8.61 10.27
C ALA A 34 -3.52 9.99 10.22
N GLU A 35 -2.84 10.37 11.30
CA GLU A 35 -1.98 11.56 11.31
C GLU A 35 -0.68 11.33 10.52
N SER A 36 -0.10 10.14 10.61
CA SER A 36 1.04 9.76 9.79
C SER A 36 1.09 8.26 9.48
N ILE A 37 1.65 7.93 8.33
CA ILE A 37 1.91 6.56 7.89
C ILE A 37 3.36 6.46 7.45
N THR A 38 4.04 5.43 7.92
CA THR A 38 5.39 5.10 7.49
C THR A 38 5.39 3.72 6.84
N ILE A 39 6.03 3.64 5.68
CA ILE A 39 6.16 2.42 4.88
C ILE A 39 7.66 2.17 4.67
N ASP A 40 8.21 1.15 5.30
CA ASP A 40 9.60 0.76 5.11
C ASP A 40 9.72 -0.24 3.95
N GLY A 41 10.85 -0.21 3.23
CA GLY A 41 11.11 -1.07 2.08
C GLY A 41 10.15 -0.81 0.91
N PHE A 42 9.79 0.46 0.70
CA PHE A 42 8.82 0.86 -0.31
C PHE A 42 9.29 0.49 -1.72
N SER A 43 8.40 -0.10 -2.51
CA SER A 43 8.59 -0.27 -3.94
C SER A 43 7.31 -0.03 -4.73
N LEU A 44 7.42 0.68 -5.84
CA LEU A 44 6.35 0.94 -6.77
C LEU A 44 6.81 0.62 -8.18
N THR A 45 6.03 -0.21 -8.87
CA THR A 45 6.22 -0.52 -10.28
C THR A 45 5.00 -0.01 -11.04
N VAL A 46 5.22 0.85 -12.01
CA VAL A 46 4.21 1.32 -12.96
C VAL A 46 4.60 0.78 -14.33
N ARG A 47 3.70 0.02 -14.96
CA ARG A 47 3.91 -0.52 -16.32
C ARG A 47 2.69 -0.19 -17.17
N PRO A 48 2.74 0.87 -17.98
CA PRO A 48 1.75 1.09 -19.02
C PRO A 48 1.87 0.01 -20.10
N PRO A 49 0.77 -0.36 -20.79
CA PRO A 49 0.83 -1.27 -21.93
C PRO A 49 1.75 -0.70 -23.03
N ASP A 50 2.63 -1.54 -23.57
CA ASP A 50 3.50 -1.22 -24.71
C ASP A 50 4.44 -0.01 -24.54
N GLU A 51 4.60 0.50 -23.31
CA GLU A 51 5.47 1.63 -22.98
C GLU A 51 6.50 1.26 -21.90
N PRO A 52 7.64 1.98 -21.84
CA PRO A 52 8.59 1.81 -20.75
C PRO A 52 7.94 2.02 -19.38
N GLY A 53 8.14 1.07 -18.47
CA GLY A 53 7.69 1.15 -17.09
C GLY A 53 8.66 1.91 -16.19
N LEU A 54 8.18 2.33 -15.03
CA LEU A 54 8.96 2.95 -13.97
C LEU A 54 8.99 2.04 -12.76
N VAL A 55 10.20 1.73 -12.27
CA VAL A 55 10.39 1.09 -10.96
C VAL A 55 11.00 2.12 -10.02
N THR A 56 10.32 2.34 -8.91
CA THR A 56 10.79 3.15 -7.78
C THR A 56 11.01 2.24 -6.59
N LYS A 57 12.15 2.40 -5.92
CA LYS A 57 12.44 1.83 -4.61
C LYS A 57 12.85 2.93 -3.65
N ALA A 58 12.44 2.84 -2.40
CA ALA A 58 12.86 3.75 -1.35
C ALA A 58 12.96 2.96 -0.03
N ASP A 59 13.93 3.30 0.80
CA ASP A 59 14.08 2.66 2.11
C ASP A 59 12.87 2.95 2.99
N GLN A 60 12.36 4.18 2.90
CA GLN A 60 11.17 4.60 3.62
C GLN A 60 10.34 5.59 2.78
N MET A 61 9.02 5.40 2.80
CA MET A 61 8.03 6.41 2.42
C MET A 61 7.29 6.87 3.68
N THR A 62 7.16 8.17 3.84
CA THR A 62 6.46 8.77 4.98
C THR A 62 5.37 9.71 4.47
N LEU A 63 4.14 9.50 4.95
CA LEU A 63 3.00 10.36 4.74
C LEU A 63 2.68 11.05 6.07
N LYS A 64 2.52 12.38 6.08
CA LYS A 64 2.16 13.14 7.29
C LYS A 64 1.10 14.18 7.01
N GLY A 65 0.23 14.38 8.00
CA GLY A 65 -0.86 15.35 7.99
C GLY A 65 -2.06 14.84 7.21
N HIS A 66 -3.21 14.74 7.88
CA HIS A 66 -4.51 14.35 7.32
C HIS A 66 -4.43 13.16 6.34
N VAL A 67 -3.68 12.13 6.71
CA VAL A 67 -3.36 11.04 5.78
C VAL A 67 -4.60 10.22 5.51
N SER A 68 -4.88 9.97 4.23
CA SER A 68 -5.88 9.02 3.75
C SER A 68 -5.25 8.10 2.70
N VAL A 69 -5.21 6.80 2.95
CA VAL A 69 -4.70 5.80 2.00
C VAL A 69 -5.83 4.86 1.61
N TYR A 70 -5.94 4.56 0.33
CA TYR A 70 -6.93 3.67 -0.26
C TYR A 70 -6.22 2.43 -0.80
N LEU A 71 -6.57 1.25 -0.28
CA LEU A 71 -5.93 -0.02 -0.59
C LEU A 71 -6.98 -0.99 -1.15
N GLY A 72 -6.75 -1.55 -2.34
CA GLY A 72 -7.59 -2.63 -2.88
C GLY A 72 -7.37 -3.95 -2.15
N SER A 73 -6.12 -4.23 -1.76
CA SER A 73 -5.76 -5.40 -0.95
C SER A 73 -4.45 -5.18 -0.20
N ILE A 74 -4.25 -5.93 0.86
CA ILE A 74 -3.00 -6.10 1.61
C ILE A 74 -2.66 -7.58 1.59
N THR A 75 -1.63 -7.96 0.85
CA THR A 75 -1.09 -9.31 0.86
C THR A 75 0.17 -9.33 1.70
N ALA A 76 0.20 -10.10 2.78
CA ALA A 76 1.38 -10.28 3.60
C ALA A 76 1.93 -11.71 3.46
N THR A 77 3.25 -11.87 3.51
CA THR A 77 3.89 -13.17 3.72
C THR A 77 4.14 -13.35 5.22
N THR A 78 3.60 -14.43 5.80
CA THR A 78 3.79 -14.79 7.22
C THR A 78 5.21 -15.33 7.44
N ALA A 79 5.59 -15.49 8.71
CA ALA A 79 6.87 -16.09 9.09
C ALA A 79 7.09 -17.51 8.53
N ASN A 80 5.99 -18.23 8.24
CA ASN A 80 6.01 -19.59 7.70
C ASN A 80 6.11 -19.62 6.17
N GLY A 81 6.15 -18.46 5.50
CA GLY A 81 6.20 -18.34 4.04
C GLY A 81 4.83 -18.31 3.35
N ASP A 82 3.74 -18.43 4.11
CA ASP A 82 2.38 -18.41 3.58
C ASP A 82 1.95 -17.00 3.20
N SER A 83 1.22 -16.86 2.10
CA SER A 83 0.67 -15.57 1.66
C SER A 83 -0.76 -15.39 2.16
N VAL A 84 -0.99 -14.37 2.99
CA VAL A 84 -2.31 -13.98 3.51
C VAL A 84 -2.75 -12.70 2.80
N THR A 85 -3.89 -12.74 2.11
CA THR A 85 -4.46 -11.56 1.46
C THR A 85 -5.70 -11.08 2.20
N ILE A 86 -5.64 -9.85 2.68
CA ILE A 86 -6.77 -9.11 3.25
C ILE A 86 -7.25 -8.16 2.16
N GLY A 87 -8.43 -8.43 1.60
CA GLY A 87 -9.07 -7.61 0.58
C GLY A 87 -10.43 -7.10 1.04
N THR A 88 -11.14 -6.40 0.14
CA THR A 88 -12.51 -5.93 0.41
C THR A 88 -13.57 -7.04 0.46
N ASP A 89 -13.20 -8.26 0.07
CA ASP A 89 -14.09 -9.41 -0.15
C ASP A 89 -13.61 -10.70 0.51
N THR A 90 -12.52 -10.67 1.28
CA THR A 90 -11.96 -11.84 1.98
C THR A 90 -11.72 -11.49 3.45
N PRO A 91 -12.58 -11.93 4.39
CA PRO A 91 -12.32 -11.75 5.81
C PRO A 91 -11.05 -12.54 6.22
N PRO A 92 -10.16 -11.98 7.05
CA PRO A 92 -8.98 -12.70 7.50
C PRO A 92 -9.38 -13.93 8.31
N PRO A 93 -8.75 -15.10 8.13
CA PRO A 93 -8.83 -16.16 9.12
C PRO A 93 -8.24 -15.61 10.43
N LEU A 94 -9.05 -15.64 11.50
CA LEU A 94 -8.78 -14.94 12.77
C LEU A 94 -7.67 -15.58 13.63
N ASP A 95 -7.05 -16.67 13.18
CA ASP A 95 -6.24 -17.54 14.06
C ASP A 95 -4.72 -17.48 13.85
N ASP A 96 -4.17 -16.69 12.92
CA ASP A 96 -2.73 -16.76 12.59
C ASP A 96 -2.05 -15.39 12.33
N VAL A 97 -2.28 -14.41 13.21
CA VAL A 97 -1.54 -13.13 13.16
C VAL A 97 -0.63 -12.99 14.39
N GLU A 98 0.32 -13.92 14.54
CA GLU A 98 1.50 -13.73 15.39
C GLU A 98 2.47 -12.69 14.78
N PRO A 99 3.27 -11.97 15.59
CA PRO A 99 3.81 -10.66 15.22
C PRO A 99 4.99 -10.78 14.25
N GLY A 100 4.74 -10.49 12.97
CA GLY A 100 5.82 -10.32 11.98
C GLY A 100 5.34 -10.47 10.56
N LEU A 101 4.80 -9.40 9.98
CA LEU A 101 4.56 -9.35 8.53
C LEU A 101 5.92 -9.15 7.85
N LEU A 102 6.45 -10.18 7.19
CA LEU A 102 7.80 -10.15 6.61
C LEU A 102 7.86 -9.40 5.28
N ARG A 103 6.76 -9.38 4.53
CA ARG A 103 6.64 -8.68 3.25
C ARG A 103 5.18 -8.38 2.97
N VAL A 104 4.87 -7.12 2.70
CA VAL A 104 3.50 -6.63 2.46
C VAL A 104 3.41 -6.05 1.05
N THR A 105 2.59 -6.67 0.19
CA THR A 105 2.21 -6.13 -1.11
C THR A 105 0.84 -5.48 -0.98
N MET A 106 0.76 -4.20 -1.28
CA MET A 106 -0.47 -3.42 -1.27
C MET A 106 -0.92 -3.12 -2.70
N GLY A 107 -2.20 -3.35 -2.97
CA GLY A 107 -2.89 -2.77 -4.12
C GLY A 107 -3.21 -1.30 -3.84
N LEU A 108 -2.21 -0.41 -3.85
CA LEU A 108 -2.45 1.02 -3.64
C LEU A 108 -3.36 1.56 -4.74
N VAL A 109 -4.53 2.05 -4.34
CA VAL A 109 -5.47 2.76 -5.22
C VAL A 109 -5.13 4.24 -5.26
N GLY A 110 -4.75 4.81 -4.12
CA GLY A 110 -4.31 6.20 -4.02
C GLY A 110 -3.98 6.61 -2.59
N SER A 111 -3.33 7.76 -2.43
CA SER A 111 -3.01 8.36 -1.13
C SER A 111 -3.15 9.88 -1.15
N MET A 112 -3.64 10.45 -0.06
CA MET A 112 -3.64 11.89 0.22
C MET A 112 -2.94 12.13 1.56
N ALA A 113 -2.14 13.19 1.62
CA ALA A 113 -1.46 13.65 2.83
C ALA A 113 -1.00 15.10 2.60
N ASP A 114 -0.79 15.84 3.69
CA ASP A 114 -0.24 17.20 3.62
C ASP A 114 1.23 17.19 3.13
N SER A 115 1.94 16.09 3.41
CA SER A 115 3.30 15.86 2.90
C SER A 115 3.57 14.39 2.63
N ILE A 116 4.34 14.13 1.58
CA ILE A 116 4.85 12.81 1.20
C ILE A 116 6.35 12.93 0.96
N SER A 117 7.15 12.14 1.67
CA SER A 117 8.61 12.13 1.52
C SER A 117 9.14 10.72 1.34
N TYR A 118 10.24 10.60 0.60
CA TYR A 118 10.95 9.34 0.37
C TYR A 118 12.40 9.48 0.80
N SER A 119 12.97 8.46 1.43
CA SER A 119 14.40 8.39 1.72
C SER A 119 15.10 7.45 0.73
N ASN A 120 16.36 7.75 0.42
CA ASN A 120 17.27 6.91 -0.38
C ASN A 120 16.60 6.31 -1.63
N THR A 121 16.02 7.18 -2.44
CA THR A 121 15.18 6.76 -3.57
C THR A 121 16.03 6.34 -4.76
N ASP A 122 15.76 5.14 -5.28
CA ASP A 122 16.28 4.63 -6.54
C ASP A 122 15.14 4.55 -7.56
N GLN A 123 15.31 5.22 -8.70
CA GLN A 123 14.35 5.21 -9.80
C GLN A 123 15.03 4.77 -11.07
N LYS A 124 14.38 3.82 -11.77
CA LYS A 124 14.84 3.33 -13.06
C LYS A 124 13.69 3.11 -14.03
N ILE A 125 13.94 3.45 -15.29
CA ILE A 125 13.07 3.06 -16.39
C ILE A 125 13.38 1.61 -16.78
N VAL A 126 12.33 0.84 -17.03
CA VAL A 126 12.42 -0.56 -17.45
C VAL A 126 11.67 -0.69 -18.76
N TYR A 127 12.35 -1.18 -19.79
CA TYR A 127 11.76 -1.37 -21.12
C TYR A 127 10.98 -2.70 -21.18
N PRO A 128 9.97 -2.80 -22.05
CA PRO A 128 9.19 -4.04 -22.27
C PRO A 128 10.07 -5.21 -22.74
#